data_AF-A0A2E7J6L3-F1
#
_entry.id   AF-A0A2E7J6L3-F1
#
_cell.length_a   1.000
_cell.length_b   1.000
_cell.length_c   1.000
_cell.angle_alpha   90.00
_cell.angle_beta   90.00
_cell.angle_gamma   90.00
#
_symmetry.space_group_name_H-M   'P 1'
#
loop_
_entity.id
_entity.type
_entity.pdbx_description
1 polymer ?
#
loop_
_entity_poly.entity_id
_entity_poly.type
_entity_poly.pdbx_seq_one_letter_code
_entity_poly.pdbx_strand_id
1 'polypeptide(L)'
;MKTSRFLLLVSVASLLSACGGGGGGSSTSGSQAPSNLNSSEPPELVFEFAPEPMQPKAFNLAASTGEEENHFSPGDTVSLIWNVDIYYTDNTTIGAGEQYLYDANVYLSTDDQVQEEDLKLFTIECSLPGTAQHACADTASFQCVYAQDNQSTLSCTSIPLDKLHGFKDLSVDTSSWLDVIPKAANVIFQACLRDEPETCTEAVYPIQLN
;
A
#
# COMPACT_ATOMS: atom_id res chain seq x y z
N MET A 1 -30.95 -45.24 30.47
CA MET A 1 -32.24 -45.68 29.89
C MET A 1 -32.91 -44.48 29.24
N LYS A 2 -33.50 -44.70 28.05
CA LYS A 2 -34.08 -43.70 27.14
C LYS A 2 -35.24 -42.91 27.78
N THR A 3 -35.34 -41.62 27.45
CA THR A 3 -36.55 -41.05 26.78
C THR A 3 -36.23 -39.69 26.16
N SER A 4 -36.46 -39.62 24.86
CA SER A 4 -36.57 -38.42 24.02
C SER A 4 -37.86 -37.65 24.35
N ARG A 5 -37.88 -36.33 24.15
CA ARG A 5 -39.00 -35.63 23.50
C ARG A 5 -38.63 -34.21 23.04
N PHE A 6 -38.89 -34.00 21.76
CA PHE A 6 -39.03 -32.76 21.00
C PHE A 6 -40.23 -31.90 21.48
N LEU A 7 -40.35 -30.69 20.90
CA LEU A 7 -41.43 -29.67 20.90
C LEU A 7 -41.14 -28.44 21.76
N LEU A 8 -41.40 -27.19 21.37
CA LEU A 8 -41.94 -26.57 20.14
C LEU A 8 -41.66 -25.05 20.26
N LEU A 9 -41.45 -24.34 19.15
CA LEU A 9 -41.46 -22.87 19.11
C LEU A 9 -42.80 -22.30 19.59
N VAL A 10 -42.74 -21.18 20.31
CA VAL A 10 -43.83 -20.21 20.38
C VAL A 10 -43.25 -18.81 20.19
N SER A 11 -43.44 -18.27 18.99
CA SER A 11 -43.33 -16.84 18.72
C SER A 11 -44.53 -16.11 19.32
N VAL A 12 -44.29 -15.03 20.06
CA VAL A 12 -45.31 -14.03 20.37
C VAL A 12 -44.83 -12.69 19.86
N ALA A 13 -45.42 -12.27 18.75
CA ALA A 13 -45.39 -10.90 18.29
C ALA A 13 -46.27 -10.05 19.24
N SER A 14 -45.84 -8.84 19.55
CA SER A 14 -46.68 -7.81 20.14
C SER A 14 -46.45 -6.50 19.38
N LEU A 15 -47.36 -6.26 18.43
CA LEU A 15 -47.68 -4.96 17.87
C LEU A 15 -48.63 -4.24 18.81
N LEU A 16 -48.29 -3.03 19.26
CA LEU A 16 -49.21 -1.91 19.54
C LEU A 16 -48.37 -0.63 19.38
N SER A 17 -48.43 0.16 18.29
CA SER A 17 -49.49 1.04 17.76
C SER A 17 -49.97 2.13 18.73
N ALA A 18 -49.63 3.39 18.40
CA ALA A 18 -50.52 4.56 18.34
C ALA A 18 -49.67 5.82 18.05
N CYS A 19 -49.86 6.50 16.92
CA CYS A 19 -50.88 7.54 16.67
C CYS A 19 -50.40 8.91 17.21
N GLY A 20 -50.33 10.00 16.44
CA GLY A 20 -50.77 10.24 15.08
C GLY A 20 -50.65 11.72 14.72
N GLY A 21 -51.06 12.03 13.48
CA GLY A 21 -51.38 13.37 12.98
C GLY A 21 -50.18 14.15 12.46
N GLY A 22 -50.16 14.71 11.24
CA GLY A 22 -51.21 14.98 10.28
C GLY A 22 -51.09 16.44 9.78
N GLY A 23 -51.08 16.64 8.46
CA GLY A 23 -51.07 17.95 7.78
C GLY A 23 -49.65 18.36 7.34
N GLY A 24 -49.34 18.70 6.09
CA GLY A 24 -50.14 19.27 5.01
C GLY A 24 -49.46 20.57 4.58
N GLY A 25 -49.09 20.72 3.31
CA GLY A 25 -48.67 22.02 2.74
C GLY A 25 -47.35 22.00 1.97
N SER A 26 -47.48 22.24 0.67
CA SER A 26 -46.45 22.42 -0.35
C SER A 26 -45.55 23.65 -0.11
N SER A 27 -44.26 23.58 -0.48
CA SER A 27 -43.57 24.47 -1.44
C SER A 27 -42.05 24.51 -1.21
N THR A 28 -41.31 24.06 -2.22
CA THR A 28 -40.03 24.60 -2.72
C THR A 28 -39.02 25.23 -1.75
N SER A 29 -37.92 24.52 -1.56
CA SER A 29 -36.58 25.11 -1.64
C SER A 29 -35.64 24.02 -2.15
N GLY A 30 -35.28 24.13 -3.43
CA GLY A 30 -34.27 23.28 -4.03
C GLY A 30 -32.94 23.47 -3.32
N SER A 31 -32.46 22.41 -2.69
CA SER A 31 -31.04 22.19 -2.49
C SER A 31 -30.68 21.06 -3.43
N GLN A 32 -30.10 21.43 -4.56
CA GLN A 32 -29.52 20.49 -5.50
C GLN A 32 -28.45 19.70 -4.75
N ALA A 33 -28.74 18.41 -4.49
CA ALA A 33 -27.68 17.44 -4.44
C ALA A 33 -26.94 17.54 -5.78
N PRO A 34 -25.60 17.55 -5.83
CA PRO A 34 -24.90 17.39 -7.09
C PRO A 34 -25.11 15.94 -7.55
N SER A 35 -26.21 15.72 -8.25
CA SER A 35 -26.43 14.55 -9.10
C SER A 35 -25.67 14.77 -10.40
N ASN A 36 -24.36 14.51 -10.36
CA ASN A 36 -23.56 14.31 -11.56
C ASN A 36 -22.80 12.99 -11.41
N LEU A 37 -23.55 11.89 -11.35
CA LEU A 37 -23.05 10.60 -11.77
C LEU A 37 -23.55 10.41 -13.20
N ASN A 38 -22.68 10.73 -14.15
CA ASN A 38 -22.91 10.42 -15.55
C ASN A 38 -22.86 8.89 -15.67
N SER A 39 -24.01 8.23 -15.56
CA SER A 39 -24.14 6.75 -15.45
C SER A 39 -23.88 6.02 -16.78
N SER A 40 -23.03 6.58 -17.64
CA SER A 40 -22.77 6.09 -19.00
C SER A 40 -21.37 5.54 -19.21
N GLU A 41 -20.44 5.83 -18.31
CA GLU A 41 -19.05 5.33 -18.40
C GLU A 41 -18.89 4.11 -17.47
N PRO A 42 -18.24 3.03 -17.95
CA PRO A 42 -17.90 1.91 -17.09
C PRO A 42 -16.99 2.42 -15.95
N PRO A 43 -17.11 1.87 -14.74
CA PRO A 43 -16.26 2.30 -13.64
C PRO A 43 -14.79 1.98 -13.98
N GLU A 44 -13.92 2.93 -13.73
CA GLU A 44 -12.49 2.83 -14.01
C GLU A 44 -11.78 2.16 -12.84
N LEU A 45 -10.70 1.44 -13.11
CA LEU A 45 -9.87 0.82 -12.08
C LEU A 45 -8.95 1.88 -11.47
N VAL A 46 -8.96 1.96 -10.15
CA VAL A 46 -8.08 2.80 -9.34
C VAL A 46 -7.06 1.91 -8.66
N PHE A 47 -5.79 2.30 -8.76
CA PHE A 47 -4.66 1.66 -8.09
C PHE A 47 -3.80 2.74 -7.45
N GLU A 48 -3.75 2.75 -6.12
CA GLU A 48 -3.06 3.79 -5.36
C GLU A 48 -2.40 3.24 -4.09
N PHE A 49 -1.35 3.91 -3.62
CA PHE A 49 -0.84 3.65 -2.29
C PHE A 49 -1.87 4.05 -1.23
N ALA A 50 -1.97 3.24 -0.17
CA ALA A 50 -2.87 3.52 0.93
C ALA A 50 -2.52 4.88 1.59
N PRO A 51 -3.53 5.62 2.06
CA PRO A 51 -3.31 6.90 2.73
C PRO A 51 -2.75 6.72 4.15
N GLU A 52 -2.54 7.84 4.85
CA GLU A 52 -2.11 7.80 6.25
C GLU A 52 -3.06 7.00 7.14
N PRO A 53 -2.53 6.21 8.11
CA PRO A 53 -1.13 6.10 8.52
C PRO A 53 -0.34 4.99 7.80
N MET A 54 -0.90 4.40 6.75
CA MET A 54 -0.37 3.23 6.05
C MET A 54 0.38 3.59 4.77
N GLN A 55 0.70 4.88 4.56
CA GLN A 55 1.45 5.31 3.39
C GLN A 55 2.82 4.64 3.32
N PRO A 56 3.46 4.59 2.14
CA PRO A 56 4.80 4.07 1.97
C PRO A 56 5.80 4.77 2.89
N LYS A 57 6.68 3.98 3.52
CA LYS A 57 7.64 4.46 4.53
C LYS A 57 8.96 3.75 4.40
N ALA A 58 10.02 4.49 4.72
CA ALA A 58 11.36 3.98 4.92
C ALA A 58 11.83 4.32 6.34
N PHE A 59 12.21 3.31 7.13
CA PHE A 59 12.58 3.52 8.52
C PHE A 59 13.64 2.53 8.99
N ASN A 60 14.42 2.95 9.98
CA ASN A 60 15.19 2.06 10.85
C ASN A 60 14.44 1.95 12.18
N LEU A 61 14.70 0.90 12.94
CA LEU A 61 14.27 0.80 14.33
C LEU A 61 15.46 1.14 15.22
N ALA A 62 15.39 2.27 15.93
CA ALA A 62 16.42 2.71 16.83
C ALA A 62 16.71 1.62 17.87
N ALA A 63 17.95 1.12 17.93
CA ALA A 63 18.30 -0.02 18.79
C ALA A 63 18.05 0.24 20.29
N SER A 64 18.05 1.51 20.71
CA SER A 64 17.90 1.92 22.12
C SER A 64 16.44 2.15 22.55
N THR A 65 15.59 2.67 21.66
CA THR A 65 14.21 3.06 21.98
C THR A 65 13.16 2.21 21.26
N GLY A 66 13.53 1.56 20.16
CA GLY A 66 12.61 0.86 19.26
C GLY A 66 11.71 1.80 18.46
N GLU A 67 11.98 3.11 18.50
CA GLU A 67 11.25 4.11 17.72
C GLU A 67 11.70 4.08 16.25
N GLU A 68 10.78 4.42 15.35
CA GLU A 68 11.07 4.57 13.93
C GLU A 68 11.91 5.84 13.72
N GLU A 69 13.01 5.70 12.99
CA GLU A 69 13.89 6.79 12.59
C GLU A 69 14.12 6.75 11.08
N ASN A 70 14.33 7.90 10.46
CA ASN A 70 14.63 8.02 9.03
C ASN A 70 16.08 8.46 8.76
N HIS A 71 16.96 8.28 9.74
CA HIS A 71 18.40 8.49 9.63
C HIS A 71 19.10 7.12 9.61
N PHE A 72 20.04 6.94 8.69
CA PHE A 72 20.70 5.65 8.49
C PHE A 72 22.20 5.84 8.39
N SER A 73 22.94 5.15 9.25
CA SER A 73 24.40 5.04 9.19
C SER A 73 24.83 3.69 8.60
N PRO A 74 26.10 3.56 8.17
CA PRO A 74 26.63 2.28 7.72
C PRO A 74 26.44 1.20 8.79
N GLY A 75 25.82 0.08 8.40
CA GLY A 75 25.39 -1.01 9.26
C GLY A 75 23.91 -1.02 9.61
N ASP A 76 23.20 0.09 9.40
CA ASP A 76 21.76 0.16 9.64
C ASP A 76 20.96 -0.57 8.56
N THR A 77 19.73 -0.93 8.92
CA THR A 77 18.76 -1.51 7.99
C THR A 77 17.72 -0.46 7.61
N VAL A 78 17.66 -0.14 6.32
CA VAL A 78 16.56 0.61 5.73
C VAL A 78 15.39 -0.35 5.52
N SER A 79 14.43 -0.34 6.43
CA SER A 79 13.19 -1.10 6.29
C SER A 79 12.21 -0.31 5.43
N LEU A 80 11.64 -0.96 4.43
CA LEU A 80 10.70 -0.38 3.48
C LEU A 80 9.37 -1.10 3.60
N ILE A 81 8.28 -0.35 3.72
CA ILE A 81 6.93 -0.90 3.76
C ILE A 81 5.99 -0.04 2.94
N TRP A 82 5.02 -0.66 2.30
CA TRP A 82 3.88 0.03 1.71
C TRP A 82 2.64 -0.84 1.72
N ASN A 83 1.49 -0.17 1.65
CA ASN A 83 0.20 -0.78 1.35
C ASN A 83 -0.35 -0.17 0.06
N VAL A 84 -1.02 -0.97 -0.76
CA VAL A 84 -1.72 -0.53 -1.97
C VAL A 84 -3.18 -0.93 -1.91
N ASP A 85 -4.03 -0.07 -2.48
CA ASP A 85 -5.45 -0.29 -2.64
C ASP A 85 -5.78 -0.41 -4.13
N ILE A 86 -6.68 -1.35 -4.45
CA ILE A 86 -7.21 -1.56 -5.80
C ILE A 86 -8.72 -1.69 -5.76
N TYR A 87 -9.42 -0.82 -6.47
CA TYR A 87 -10.87 -0.74 -6.48
C TYR A 87 -11.37 -0.01 -7.72
N TYR A 88 -12.66 -0.06 -7.99
CA TYR A 88 -13.29 0.67 -9.09
C TYR A 88 -13.80 2.03 -8.63
N THR A 89 -13.90 3.03 -9.52
CA THR A 89 -14.35 4.40 -9.19
C THR A 89 -15.76 4.49 -8.58
N ASP A 90 -16.56 3.44 -8.68
CA ASP A 90 -17.86 3.30 -8.01
C ASP A 90 -17.77 2.68 -6.59
N ASN A 91 -16.55 2.54 -6.07
CA ASN A 91 -16.17 1.89 -4.83
C ASN A 91 -16.49 0.40 -4.76
N THR A 92 -16.68 -0.28 -5.89
CA THR A 92 -16.71 -1.74 -5.91
C THR A 92 -15.29 -2.31 -5.82
N THR A 93 -15.12 -3.43 -5.13
CA THR A 93 -13.83 -4.12 -5.02
C THR A 93 -13.61 -4.99 -6.25
N ILE A 94 -12.36 -5.35 -6.52
CA ILE A 94 -12.02 -6.38 -7.51
C ILE A 94 -12.83 -7.67 -7.28
N GLY A 95 -13.25 -8.30 -8.36
CA GLY A 95 -14.09 -9.49 -8.36
C GLY A 95 -13.38 -10.72 -7.79
N ALA A 96 -14.15 -11.67 -7.27
CA ALA A 96 -13.58 -12.93 -6.80
C ALA A 96 -12.94 -13.71 -7.95
N GLY A 97 -11.63 -13.94 -7.86
CA GLY A 97 -10.84 -14.64 -8.88
C GLY A 97 -10.16 -13.72 -9.89
N GLU A 98 -10.35 -12.40 -9.79
CA GLU A 98 -9.52 -11.43 -10.50
C GLU A 98 -8.14 -11.36 -9.85
N GLN A 99 -7.11 -11.24 -10.69
CA GLN A 99 -5.73 -11.11 -10.27
C GLN A 99 -5.08 -10.00 -11.10
N TYR A 100 -4.46 -9.06 -10.41
CA TYR A 100 -3.69 -7.98 -10.99
C TYR A 100 -2.24 -8.13 -10.60
N LEU A 101 -1.34 -7.98 -11.57
CA LEU A 101 0.09 -7.87 -11.33
C LEU A 101 0.48 -6.40 -11.39
N TYR A 102 1.38 -5.99 -10.52
CA TYR A 102 1.97 -4.67 -10.56
C TYR A 102 3.48 -4.77 -10.39
N ASP A 103 4.22 -3.91 -11.09
CA ASP A 103 5.66 -3.78 -10.92
C ASP A 103 5.92 -2.60 -9.98
N ALA A 104 6.62 -2.87 -8.87
CA ALA A 104 7.06 -1.87 -7.91
C ALA A 104 8.55 -1.57 -8.12
N ASN A 105 8.89 -0.29 -8.20
CA ASN A 105 10.25 0.22 -8.25
C ASN A 105 10.49 1.08 -7.00
N VAL A 106 11.69 0.94 -6.42
CA VAL A 106 12.13 1.79 -5.31
C VAL A 106 13.43 2.48 -5.71
N TYR A 107 13.46 3.80 -5.55
CA TYR A 107 14.60 4.65 -5.90
C TYR A 107 15.09 5.42 -4.68
N LEU A 108 16.38 5.76 -4.68
CA LEU A 108 16.91 6.87 -3.90
C LEU A 108 17.14 8.06 -4.84
N SER A 109 16.50 9.18 -4.50
CA SER A 109 16.57 10.43 -5.25
C SER A 109 17.04 11.58 -4.36
N THR A 110 17.61 12.62 -4.98
CA THR A 110 17.91 13.89 -4.29
C THR A 110 16.75 14.88 -4.32
N ASP A 111 15.68 14.59 -5.07
CA ASP A 111 14.44 15.36 -5.10
C ASP A 111 13.21 14.45 -4.99
N ASP A 112 12.03 15.00 -5.27
CA ASP A 112 10.74 14.36 -5.04
C ASP A 112 10.16 13.72 -6.31
N GLN A 113 10.97 13.49 -7.35
CA GLN A 113 10.54 12.90 -8.62
C GLN A 113 11.54 11.86 -9.11
N VAL A 114 11.06 10.84 -9.83
CA VAL A 114 11.94 9.85 -10.47
C VAL A 114 12.70 10.48 -11.63
N GLN A 115 14.02 10.41 -11.58
CA GLN A 115 14.95 10.87 -12.60
C GLN A 115 15.85 9.76 -13.15
N GLU A 116 16.55 10.04 -14.24
CA GLU A 116 17.43 9.06 -14.91
C GLU A 116 18.67 8.75 -14.04
N GLU A 117 19.17 9.75 -13.31
CA GLU A 117 20.31 9.67 -12.41
C GLU A 117 20.01 9.05 -11.03
N ASP A 118 18.74 8.79 -10.73
CA ASP A 118 18.35 8.23 -9.44
C ASP A 118 18.85 6.80 -9.27
N LEU A 119 19.24 6.48 -8.03
CA LEU A 119 19.69 5.14 -7.72
C LEU A 119 18.48 4.22 -7.53
N LYS A 120 18.17 3.42 -8.55
CA LYS A 120 17.20 2.32 -8.42
C LYS A 120 17.76 1.27 -7.46
N LEU A 121 17.08 1.07 -6.34
CA LEU A 121 17.41 0.02 -5.38
C LEU A 121 16.97 -1.35 -5.91
N PHE A 122 15.74 -1.43 -6.40
CA PHE A 122 15.22 -2.67 -6.98
C PHE A 122 13.94 -2.43 -7.79
N THR A 123 13.58 -3.47 -8.53
CA THR A 123 12.27 -3.66 -9.13
C THR A 123 11.74 -5.03 -8.71
N ILE A 124 10.44 -5.14 -8.46
CA ILE A 124 9.79 -6.39 -8.09
C ILE A 124 8.38 -6.48 -8.64
N GLU A 125 8.03 -7.66 -9.12
CA GLU A 125 6.68 -8.03 -9.53
C GLU A 125 5.88 -8.45 -8.29
N CYS A 126 4.71 -7.84 -8.10
CA CYS A 126 3.78 -8.08 -7.00
C CYS A 126 2.42 -8.55 -7.54
N SER A 127 1.62 -9.17 -6.68
CA SER A 127 0.33 -9.74 -7.08
C SER A 127 -0.79 -9.35 -6.13
N LEU A 128 -1.92 -8.90 -6.67
CA LEU A 128 -3.15 -8.57 -5.97
C LEU A 128 -4.28 -9.49 -6.47
N PRO A 129 -4.86 -10.35 -5.62
CA PRO A 129 -4.42 -10.68 -4.27
C PRO A 129 -3.07 -11.42 -4.25
N GLY A 130 -2.46 -11.51 -3.07
CA GLY A 130 -1.18 -12.17 -2.87
C GLY A 130 -1.20 -13.66 -3.24
N THR A 131 -0.07 -14.15 -3.76
CA THR A 131 0.11 -15.56 -4.11
C THR A 131 1.30 -16.17 -3.39
N ALA A 132 1.40 -17.51 -3.41
CA ALA A 132 2.54 -18.20 -2.82
C ALA A 132 3.88 -17.90 -3.52
N GLN A 133 3.85 -17.39 -4.76
CA GLN A 133 5.02 -17.15 -5.60
C GLN A 133 5.59 -15.74 -5.46
N HIS A 134 4.81 -14.76 -4.98
CA HIS A 134 5.22 -13.36 -4.91
C HIS A 134 5.59 -12.97 -3.47
N ALA A 135 6.55 -12.06 -3.32
CA ALA A 135 6.94 -11.53 -2.00
C ALA A 135 6.10 -10.31 -1.56
N CYS A 136 5.29 -9.75 -2.45
CA CYS A 136 4.48 -8.56 -2.19
C CYS A 136 3.07 -8.72 -2.77
N ALA A 137 2.12 -8.10 -2.08
CA ALA A 137 0.72 -8.09 -2.43
C ALA A 137 0.10 -6.71 -2.14
N ASP A 138 -1.04 -6.68 -1.45
CA ASP A 138 -1.67 -5.47 -0.90
C ASP A 138 -0.79 -4.83 0.17
N THR A 139 -0.05 -5.64 0.92
CA THR A 139 1.06 -5.21 1.78
C THR A 139 2.39 -5.74 1.24
N ALA A 140 3.44 -4.94 1.35
CA ALA A 140 4.78 -5.33 0.94
C ALA A 140 5.83 -4.86 1.96
N SER A 141 6.87 -5.67 2.17
CA SER A 141 7.94 -5.37 3.13
C SER A 141 9.31 -5.79 2.59
N PHE A 142 10.30 -4.92 2.76
CA PHE A 142 11.67 -5.12 2.30
C PHE A 142 12.66 -4.56 3.31
N GLN A 143 13.90 -5.03 3.23
CA GLN A 143 15.00 -4.55 4.03
C GLN A 143 16.22 -4.33 3.14
N CYS A 144 16.82 -3.16 3.20
CA CYS A 144 18.09 -2.85 2.54
C CYS A 144 19.14 -2.53 3.61
N VAL A 145 20.15 -3.38 3.74
CA VAL A 145 21.25 -3.17 4.69
C VAL A 145 22.25 -2.22 4.06
N TYR A 146 22.52 -1.10 4.73
CA TYR A 146 23.56 -0.16 4.32
C TYR A 146 24.92 -0.72 4.73
N ALA A 147 25.77 -1.08 3.77
CA ALA A 147 26.99 -1.83 4.06
C ALA A 147 27.98 -1.03 4.92
N GLN A 148 28.64 -1.73 5.85
CA GLN A 148 29.75 -1.19 6.65
C GLN A 148 31.05 -1.11 5.83
N ASP A 149 32.10 -0.55 6.43
CA ASP A 149 33.49 -0.63 5.94
C ASP A 149 33.74 -0.04 4.54
N ASN A 150 33.07 1.06 4.18
CA ASN A 150 33.22 1.75 2.89
C ASN A 150 32.94 0.86 1.66
N GLN A 151 32.10 -0.18 1.81
CA GLN A 151 31.75 -1.05 0.69
C GLN A 151 30.78 -0.40 -0.29
N SER A 152 30.32 0.84 -0.04
CA SER A 152 29.45 1.66 -0.89
C SER A 152 28.34 0.84 -1.57
N THR A 153 27.64 0.03 -0.78
CA THR A 153 26.57 -0.83 -1.26
C THR A 153 25.36 -0.81 -0.34
N LEU A 154 24.18 -1.01 -0.92
CA LEU A 154 22.95 -1.39 -0.23
C LEU A 154 22.60 -2.82 -0.64
N SER A 155 22.39 -3.70 0.34
CA SER A 155 21.97 -5.09 0.09
C SER A 155 20.50 -5.26 0.44
N CYS A 156 19.65 -5.37 -0.57
CA CYS A 156 18.20 -5.43 -0.42
C CYS A 156 17.66 -6.85 -0.42
N THR A 157 16.62 -7.09 0.38
CA THR A 157 15.95 -8.39 0.51
C THR A 157 14.43 -8.18 0.64
N SER A 158 13.65 -8.98 -0.09
CA SER A 158 12.18 -8.98 -0.01
C SER A 158 11.68 -9.90 1.11
N ILE A 159 10.60 -9.51 1.78
CA ILE A 159 9.96 -10.29 2.84
C ILE A 159 8.51 -10.58 2.45
N PRO A 160 8.07 -11.86 2.45
CA PRO A 160 8.80 -13.05 2.88
C PRO A 160 9.91 -13.51 1.92
N LEU A 161 10.88 -14.23 2.47
CA LEU A 161 11.97 -14.86 1.72
C LEU A 161 11.47 -16.04 0.85
N ASP A 162 12.35 -16.48 -0.05
CA ASP A 162 12.22 -17.71 -0.84
C ASP A 162 10.95 -17.76 -1.71
N LYS A 163 10.62 -16.60 -2.28
CA LYS A 163 9.56 -16.42 -3.28
C LYS A 163 10.16 -16.44 -4.68
N LEU A 164 9.38 -16.92 -5.65
CA LEU A 164 9.79 -16.95 -7.06
C LEU A 164 9.97 -15.53 -7.61
N HIS A 165 9.01 -14.65 -7.30
CA HIS A 165 9.06 -13.21 -7.61
C HIS A 165 9.46 -12.45 -6.34
N GLY A 166 10.65 -12.79 -5.85
CA GLY A 166 11.30 -12.14 -4.72
C GLY A 166 12.80 -12.17 -4.90
N PHE A 167 13.53 -11.47 -4.02
CA PHE A 167 14.98 -11.42 -4.07
C PHE A 167 15.58 -11.45 -2.67
N LYS A 168 16.84 -11.89 -2.61
CA LYS A 168 17.63 -11.95 -1.40
C LYS A 168 19.03 -11.46 -1.69
N ASP A 169 19.55 -10.62 -0.81
CA ASP A 169 20.91 -10.06 -0.88
C ASP A 169 21.20 -9.39 -2.24
N LEU A 170 20.21 -8.69 -2.80
CA LEU A 170 20.35 -7.92 -4.03
C LEU A 170 21.24 -6.71 -3.75
N SER A 171 22.49 -6.81 -4.18
CA SER A 171 23.50 -5.76 -3.98
C SER A 171 23.36 -4.64 -5.00
N VAL A 172 23.27 -3.41 -4.51
CA VAL A 172 23.19 -2.17 -5.27
C VAL A 172 24.44 -1.35 -4.97
N ASP A 173 25.21 -0.99 -6.00
CA ASP A 173 26.36 -0.11 -5.86
C ASP A 173 25.89 1.33 -5.68
N THR A 174 26.29 1.94 -4.57
CA THR A 174 25.95 3.33 -4.23
C THR A 174 27.12 4.27 -4.48
N SER A 175 28.28 3.81 -4.94
CA SER A 175 29.54 4.58 -4.95
C SER A 175 29.48 5.86 -5.79
N SER A 176 28.79 5.84 -6.93
CA SER A 176 28.61 7.01 -7.79
C SER A 176 27.52 7.96 -7.28
N TRP A 177 26.56 7.44 -6.52
CA TRP A 177 25.40 8.21 -6.06
C TRP A 177 25.60 8.78 -4.65
N LEU A 178 26.26 8.08 -3.73
CA LEU A 178 26.66 8.57 -2.41
C LEU A 178 28.00 9.34 -2.48
N ASP A 179 28.00 10.43 -3.23
CA ASP A 179 29.15 11.31 -3.47
C ASP A 179 29.47 12.27 -2.32
N VAL A 180 28.50 12.53 -1.44
CA VAL A 180 28.62 13.37 -0.25
C VAL A 180 27.98 12.68 0.95
N ILE A 181 28.54 12.89 2.14
CA ILE A 181 28.01 12.38 3.41
C ILE A 181 28.08 13.50 4.47
N PRO A 182 27.00 13.76 5.25
CA PRO A 182 25.67 13.15 5.12
C PRO A 182 24.94 13.59 3.84
N LYS A 183 24.07 12.73 3.32
CA LYS A 183 23.23 12.99 2.14
C LYS A 183 21.75 12.95 2.53
N ALA A 184 21.07 14.08 2.36
CA ALA A 184 19.61 14.12 2.38
C ALA A 184 19.10 13.50 1.07
N ALA A 185 18.10 12.64 1.18
CA ALA A 185 17.55 11.92 0.05
C ALA A 185 16.07 11.62 0.26
N ASN A 186 15.41 11.20 -0.80
CA ASN A 186 14.06 10.67 -0.77
C ASN A 186 14.08 9.23 -1.23
N VAL A 187 13.33 8.37 -0.53
CA VAL A 187 12.92 7.08 -1.05
C VAL A 187 11.67 7.31 -1.88
N ILE A 188 11.76 7.05 -3.18
CA ILE A 188 10.61 7.14 -4.09
C ILE A 188 10.10 5.73 -4.33
N PHE A 189 8.85 5.49 -3.94
CA PHE A 189 8.10 4.27 -4.22
C PHE A 189 7.23 4.53 -5.44
N GLN A 190 7.40 3.72 -6.48
CA GLN A 190 6.57 3.79 -7.68
C GLN A 190 5.99 2.42 -7.97
N ALA A 191 4.67 2.31 -8.10
CA ALA A 191 4.00 1.07 -8.45
C ALA A 191 3.09 1.30 -9.65
N CYS A 192 3.15 0.42 -10.65
CA CYS A 192 2.33 0.50 -11.85
C CYS A 192 1.68 -0.85 -12.13
N LEU A 193 0.39 -0.85 -12.50
CA LEU A 193 -0.27 -2.06 -12.97
C LEU A 193 0.39 -2.54 -14.26
N ARG A 194 0.59 -3.85 -14.39
CA ARG A 194 1.38 -4.40 -15.50
C ARG A 194 0.62 -4.44 -16.82
N ASP A 195 -0.67 -4.76 -16.75
CA ASP A 195 -1.56 -4.79 -17.92
C ASP A 195 -2.11 -3.39 -18.27
N GLU A 196 -1.98 -2.44 -17.35
CA GLU A 196 -2.38 -1.03 -17.51
C GLU A 196 -1.24 -0.11 -17.03
N PRO A 197 -0.12 -0.02 -17.77
CA PRO A 197 1.11 0.62 -17.29
C PRO A 197 1.01 2.14 -17.11
N GLU A 198 -0.07 2.77 -17.60
CA GLU A 198 -0.37 4.18 -17.33
C GLU A 198 -1.07 4.38 -15.97
N THR A 199 -1.57 3.29 -15.37
CA THR A 199 -2.18 3.27 -14.04
C THR A 199 -1.08 3.05 -13.00
N CYS A 200 -0.43 4.16 -12.64
CA CYS A 200 0.66 4.19 -11.67
C CYS A 200 0.32 5.05 -10.44
N THR A 201 0.99 4.75 -9.34
CA THR A 201 0.98 5.52 -8.11
C THR A 201 2.40 5.72 -7.61
N GLU A 202 2.65 6.88 -7.00
CA GLU A 202 3.96 7.26 -6.48
C GLU A 202 3.83 7.82 -5.07
N ALA A 203 4.81 7.52 -4.21
CA ALA A 203 4.94 8.11 -2.90
C ALA A 203 6.41 8.43 -2.61
N VAL A 204 6.63 9.50 -1.86
CA VAL A 204 7.96 10.01 -1.54
C VAL A 204 8.12 10.02 -0.03
N TYR A 205 9.22 9.45 0.46
CA TYR A 205 9.53 9.45 1.88
C TYR A 205 10.94 9.99 2.16
N PRO A 206 11.09 11.09 2.90
CA PRO A 206 12.39 11.72 3.13
C PRO A 206 13.23 10.92 4.13
N ILE A 207 14.51 10.78 3.82
CA ILE A 207 15.52 10.09 4.65
C ILE A 207 16.83 10.88 4.71
N GLN A 208 17.71 10.48 5.63
CA GLN A 208 19.08 10.97 5.68
C GLN A 208 20.06 9.79 5.79
N LEU A 209 21.01 9.73 4.85
CA LEU A 209 22.11 8.78 4.87
C LEU A 209 23.34 9.47 5.46
N ASN A 210 23.92 8.88 6.52
CA ASN A 210 25.00 9.42 7.33
C ASN A 210 26.32 8.69 7.14
#